data_AF-A0A7W8JUD0-F1
#
_entry.id   AF-A0A7W8JUD0-F1
#
_cell.length_a   1.000
_cell.length_b   1.000
_cell.length_c   1.000
_cell.angle_alpha   90.00
_cell.angle_beta   90.00
_cell.angle_gamma   90.00
#
_symmetry.space_group_name_H-M   'P 1'
#
loop_
_entity.id
_entity.type
_entity.pdbx_description
1 polymer ?
#
loop_
_entity_poly.entity_id
_entity_poly.type
_entity_poly.pdbx_seq_one_letter_code
_entity_poly.pdbx_strand_id
1 'polypeptide(L)'
;MGKSSIRKFSYLDYDIEIIRQRRNLPAISKLEPRLGIEVRYGLKFDGQLTDWSDFVEATDDEPSANALVEKGLQRARALRKQERSLVVSPAA
;
A
#
# COMPACT_ATOMS: atom_id res chain seq x y z
N MET A 1 6.51 -18.60 -7.46
CA MET A 1 6.60 -17.38 -6.63
C MET A 1 6.47 -16.18 -7.57
N GLY A 2 5.27 -15.60 -7.66
CA GLY A 2 5.00 -14.49 -8.59
C GLY A 2 5.78 -13.25 -8.17
N LYS A 3 6.42 -12.58 -9.13
CA LYS A 3 7.07 -11.27 -8.95
C LYS A 3 6.02 -10.28 -8.44
N SER A 4 5.93 -10.10 -7.13
CA SER A 4 5.17 -8.99 -6.55
C SER A 4 5.78 -7.70 -7.08
N SER A 5 4.97 -6.88 -7.75
CA SER A 5 5.36 -5.56 -8.21
C SER A 5 5.56 -4.69 -6.97
N ILE A 6 6.82 -4.57 -6.51
CA ILE A 6 7.17 -3.74 -5.35
C ILE A 6 7.49 -2.35 -5.87
N ARG A 7 6.83 -1.33 -5.33
CA ARG A 7 7.18 0.08 -5.57
C ARG A 7 7.75 0.65 -4.28
N LYS A 8 9.04 0.99 -4.27
CA LYS A 8 9.75 1.56 -3.11
C LYS A 8 10.01 3.06 -3.31
N PHE A 9 9.90 3.83 -2.24
CA PHE A 9 10.17 5.27 -2.22
C PHE A 9 11.29 5.59 -1.22
N SER A 10 12.55 5.39 -1.64
CA SER A 10 13.73 5.57 -0.78
C SER A 10 14.21 7.02 -0.64
N TYR A 11 13.61 7.96 -1.38
CA TYR A 11 13.92 9.40 -1.28
C TYR A 11 13.16 10.08 -0.13
N LEU A 12 12.33 9.33 0.59
CA LEU A 12 11.61 9.81 1.76
C LEU A 12 12.45 9.52 3.00
N ASP A 13 12.21 10.30 4.07
CA ASP A 13 12.87 10.10 5.37
C ASP A 13 12.52 8.74 6.01
N TYR A 14 11.49 8.05 5.49
CA TYR A 14 11.02 6.73 5.92
C TYR A 14 10.92 5.78 4.73
N ASP A 15 11.15 4.49 4.98
CA ASP A 15 11.11 3.45 3.97
C ASP A 15 9.65 3.06 3.67
N ILE A 16 9.13 3.51 2.52
CA ILE A 16 7.77 3.18 2.09
C ILE A 16 7.81 2.19 0.92
N GLU A 17 7.09 1.09 1.07
CA GLU A 17 6.95 0.05 0.04
C GLU A 17 5.48 -0.28 -0.20
N ILE A 18 5.09 -0.39 -1.47
CA ILE A 18 3.79 -0.91 -1.88
C ILE A 18 3.98 -2.32 -2.44
N ILE A 19 3.25 -3.29 -1.89
CA ILE A 19 3.23 -4.68 -2.34
C ILE A 19 1.89 -5.01 -3.00
N ARG A 20 1.89 -5.80 -4.07
CA ARG A 20 0.68 -6.27 -4.75
C ARG A 20 0.45 -7.75 -4.49
N GLN A 21 -0.75 -8.11 -4.02
CA GLN A 21 -1.21 -9.49 -3.92
C GLN A 21 -2.27 -9.75 -4.98
N ARG A 22 -2.22 -10.91 -5.64
CA ARG A 22 -3.20 -11.34 -6.63
C ARG A 22 -3.87 -12.64 -6.19
N ARG A 23 -5.15 -12.81 -6.49
CA ARG A 23 -5.87 -14.07 -6.37
C ARG A 23 -6.80 -14.28 -7.55
N ASN A 24 -7.03 -15.53 -7.93
CA ASN A 24 -8.04 -15.85 -8.93
C ASN A 24 -9.41 -15.76 -8.28
N LEU A 25 -10.39 -15.20 -8.99
CA LEU A 25 -11.78 -15.26 -8.56
C LEU A 25 -12.26 -16.72 -8.59
N PRO A 26 -13.07 -17.14 -7.60
CA PRO A 26 -13.75 -18.42 -7.70
C PRO A 26 -14.72 -18.40 -8.88
N ALA A 27 -14.77 -19.49 -9.62
CA ALA A 27 -15.76 -19.66 -10.68
C ALA A 27 -17.17 -19.56 -10.08
N ILE A 28 -18.07 -18.78 -10.70
CA ILE A 28 -19.47 -18.70 -10.25
C ILE A 28 -20.14 -20.07 -10.45
N SER A 29 -19.80 -20.75 -11.54
CA SER A 29 -20.35 -22.03 -11.94
C SER A 29 -19.31 -22.83 -12.74
N LYS A 30 -19.47 -24.16 -12.79
CA LYS A 30 -18.66 -25.04 -13.66
C LYS A 30 -18.87 -24.76 -15.15
N LEU A 31 -19.99 -24.13 -15.51
CA LEU A 31 -20.39 -23.81 -16.89
C LEU A 31 -20.02 -22.38 -17.30
N GLU A 32 -19.78 -21.50 -16.32
CA GLU A 32 -19.40 -20.10 -16.52
C GLU A 32 -18.19 -19.79 -15.63
N PRO A 33 -16.98 -20.16 -16.06
CA PRO A 33 -15.77 -19.76 -15.34
C PRO A 33 -15.66 -18.23 -15.37
N ARG A 34 -15.77 -17.59 -14.19
CA ARG A 34 -15.37 -16.19 -14.04
C ARG A 34 -13.87 -16.11 -14.26
N LEU A 35 -13.46 -15.69 -15.45
CA LEU A 35 -12.06 -15.41 -15.78
C LEU A 35 -11.71 -14.03 -15.23
N GLY A 36 -11.58 -13.91 -13.91
CA GLY A 36 -11.21 -12.66 -13.27
C GLY A 36 -10.11 -12.87 -12.24
N ILE A 37 -9.24 -11.87 -12.13
CA ILE A 37 -8.19 -11.79 -11.13
C ILE A 37 -8.57 -10.62 -10.22
N GLU A 38 -8.59 -10.87 -8.92
CA GLU A 38 -8.64 -9.80 -7.94
C GLU A 38 -7.24 -9.51 -7.42
N VAL A 39 -7.01 -8.25 -7.11
CA VAL A 39 -5.76 -7.79 -6.52
C VAL A 39 -6.02 -6.87 -5.35
N ARG A 40 -5.08 -6.83 -4.43
CA ARG A 40 -5.03 -5.84 -3.35
C ARG A 40 -3.62 -5.34 -3.15
N TYR A 41 -3.51 -4.16 -2.58
CA TYR A 41 -2.24 -3.50 -2.29
C TYR A 41 -2.00 -3.43 -0.80
N GLY A 42 -0.78 -3.73 -0.36
CA GLY A 42 -0.33 -3.56 1.00
C GLY A 42 0.67 -2.41 1.09
N LEU A 43 0.59 -1.62 2.16
CA LEU A 43 1.56 -0.60 2.50
C LEU A 43 2.48 -1.14 3.59
N LYS A 44 3.78 -1.15 3.31
CA LYS A 44 4.81 -1.30 4.32
C LYS A 44 5.45 0.05 4.61
N PHE A 45 5.59 0.34 5.89
CA PHE A 45 6.24 1.52 6.41
C PHE A 45 7.38 1.05 7.32
N ASP A 46 8.61 1.45 7.01
CA ASP A 46 9.86 0.98 7.65
C ASP A 46 9.94 -0.55 7.74
N GLY A 47 9.57 -1.22 6.64
CA GLY A 47 9.57 -2.69 6.52
C GLY A 47 8.41 -3.40 7.22
N GLN A 48 7.60 -2.70 8.03
CA GLN A 48 6.43 -3.27 8.69
C GLN A 48 5.16 -3.05 7.86
N LEU A 49 4.38 -4.12 7.66
CA LEU A 49 3.10 -4.04 6.97
C LEU A 49 2.06 -3.35 7.85
N THR A 50 1.57 -2.19 7.43
CA THR A 50 0.66 -1.36 8.24
C THR A 50 -0.78 -1.42 7.75
N ASP A 51 -0.99 -1.48 6.44
CA ASP A 51 -2.31 -1.37 5.83
C ASP A 51 -2.47 -2.28 4.61
N TRP A 52 -3.72 -2.64 4.34
CA TRP A 52 -4.16 -3.30 3.11
C TRP A 52 -5.31 -2.52 2.47
N SER A 53 -5.37 -2.52 1.15
CA SER A 53 -6.61 -2.24 0.42
C SER A 53 -7.53 -3.45 0.47
N ASP A 54 -8.79 -3.21 0.13
CA ASP A 54 -9.71 -4.27 -0.27
C ASP A 54 -9.22 -4.95 -1.57
N PHE A 55 -9.75 -6.14 -1.81
CA PHE A 55 -9.60 -6.81 -3.10
C PHE A 55 -10.51 -6.14 -4.13
N VAL A 56 -9.94 -5.82 -5.28
CA VAL A 56 -10.64 -5.24 -6.43
C VAL A 56 -10.28 -6.02 -7.69
N GLU A 57 -11.10 -5.94 -8.74
CA GLU A 57 -10.76 -6.54 -10.02
C GLU A 57 -9.45 -5.94 -10.57
N ALA A 58 -8.62 -6.77 -11.21
CA ALA A 58 -7.29 -6.36 -11.68
C ALA A 58 -7.33 -5.26 -12.75
N THR A 59 -8.48 -5.02 -13.38
CA THR A 59 -8.74 -3.93 -14.32
C THR A 59 -8.91 -2.58 -13.64
N ASP A 60 -9.31 -2.57 -12.37
CA ASP A 60 -9.71 -1.38 -11.60
C ASP A 60 -8.79 -1.14 -10.41
N ASP A 61 -7.53 -1.57 -10.52
CA ASP A 61 -6.62 -1.68 -9.38
C ASP A 61 -5.73 -0.46 -9.13
N GLU A 62 -5.65 0.44 -10.11
CA GLU A 62 -4.89 1.69 -10.03
C GLU A 62 -5.34 2.61 -8.87
N PRO A 63 -6.65 2.85 -8.65
CA PRO A 63 -7.11 3.68 -7.53
C PRO A 63 -6.70 3.10 -6.16
N SER A 64 -6.77 1.78 -6.00
CA SER A 64 -6.36 1.12 -4.76
C SER A 64 -4.86 1.29 -4.51
N ALA A 65 -4.02 1.15 -5.54
CA ALA A 65 -2.59 1.40 -5.43
C ALA A 65 -2.29 2.85 -5.02
N ASN A 66 -2.94 3.82 -5.66
CA ASN A 66 -2.74 5.24 -5.41
C ASN A 66 -3.16 5.65 -3.99
N ALA A 67 -4.29 5.11 -3.49
CA ALA A 67 -4.75 5.38 -2.12
C ALA A 67 -3.73 4.94 -1.06
N LEU A 68 -3.04 3.81 -1.24
CA LEU A 68 -2.03 3.34 -0.29
C LEU A 68 -0.75 4.19 -0.37
N VAL A 69 -0.36 4.66 -1.57
CA VAL A 69 0.75 5.62 -1.73
C VAL A 69 0.44 6.90 -0.96
N GLU A 70 -0.76 7.46 -1.13
CA GLU A 70 -1.17 8.69 -0.45
C GLU A 70 -1.16 8.53 1.08
N LYS A 71 -1.68 7.41 1.60
CA LYS A 71 -1.63 7.09 3.04
C LYS A 71 -0.20 7.04 3.56
N GLY A 72 0.71 6.37 2.85
CA GLY A 72 2.12 6.31 3.21
C GLY A 72 2.75 7.71 3.27
N LEU A 73 2.52 8.53 2.25
CA LEU A 73 3.02 9.91 2.20
C LEU A 73 2.47 10.78 3.31
N GLN A 74 1.17 10.68 3.62
CA GLN A 74 0.54 11.41 4.72
C GLN A 74 1.16 11.03 6.06
N ARG A 75 1.41 9.74 6.30
CA ARG A 75 2.04 9.24 7.52
C ARG A 75 3.47 9.76 7.68
N ALA A 76 4.30 9.66 6.64
CA ALA A 76 5.66 10.20 6.66
C ALA A 76 5.68 11.72 6.94
N ARG A 77 4.76 12.47 6.33
CA ARG A 77 4.63 13.93 6.59
C ARG A 77 4.20 14.24 8.02
N ALA A 78 3.29 13.45 8.60
CA ALA A 78 2.83 13.64 9.96
C ALA A 78 3.95 13.41 10.99
N LEU A 79 4.72 12.33 10.83
CA LEU A 79 5.86 12.03 11.70
C LEU A 79 6.94 13.11 11.61
N ARG A 80 7.30 13.56 10.40
CA ARG A 80 8.25 14.66 10.21
C ARG A 80 7.80 15.97 10.88
N LYS A 81 6.50 16.26 10.89
CA LYS A 81 5.95 17.42 11.61
C LYS A 81 6.08 17.27 13.12
N GLN A 82 5.83 16.07 13.66
CA GLN A 82 5.99 15.78 15.09
C GLN A 82 7.45 15.89 15.53
N GLU A 83 8.39 15.32 14.79
CA GLU A 83 9.83 15.42 15.06
C GLU A 83 10.29 16.87 15.09
N ARG A 84 9.87 17.68 14.09
CA ARG A 84 10.15 19.12 14.10
C ARG A 84 9.55 19.81 15.31
N SER A 85 8.33 19.47 15.71
CA SER A 85 7.68 20.06 16.88
C SER A 85 8.39 19.72 18.19
N LEU A 86 8.95 18.51 18.32
CA LEU A 86 9.69 18.08 19.51
C LEU A 86 11.05 18.78 19.64
N VAL A 87 11.68 19.13 18.52
CA VAL A 87 12.97 19.86 18.51
C VAL A 87 12.81 21.33 18.91
N VAL A 88 11.61 21.92 18.81
CA VAL A 88 11.38 23.34 19.15
C VAL A 88 10.91 23.58 20.60
N SER A 89 10.88 22.56 21.47
CA SER A 89 10.66 22.81 22.90
C SER A 89 11.90 23.49 23.48
N PRO A 90 11.84 24.79 23.86
CA PRO A 90 12.93 25.39 24.61
C PRO A 90 12.88 24.76 26.01
N ALA A 91 14.02 24.27 26.49
CA ALA A 91 14.16 23.99 27.92
C ALA A 91 13.82 25.27 28.69
N ALA A 92 12.87 25.14 29.62
CA ALA A 92 12.42 26.21 30.51
C ALA A 92 13.53 26.69 31.45
#